data_AF-A0A821BLN1-F1
#
_entry.id   AF-A0A821BLN1-F1
#
_cell.length_a   1.000
_cell.length_b   1.000
_cell.length_c   1.000
_cell.angle_alpha   90.00
_cell.angle_beta   90.00
_cell.angle_gamma   90.00
#
_symmetry.space_group_name_H-M   'P 1'
#
loop_
_entity.id
_entity.type
_entity.pdbx_description
1 polymer ?
#
loop_
_entity_poly.entity_id
_entity_poly.type
_entity_poly.pdbx_seq_one_letter_code
_entity_poly.pdbx_strand_id
1 'polypeptide(L)'
;MSIFDVISNTDEIPIRFRRGANKSIVFSVTCLERYQSDIVDEFLRKFSSRVTQTTHLITNDDKHTLPSPLSIELIEAIANHYFCVSYRWLIDYIKYDRIVDKGAFEIEGDDTDYQSQGGPKRSRSIDKRHSFFENIYFMIKCTENNDINMTNDLLQDLITIGDGRIITCVTEGVY
;
A
#
# COMPACT_ATOMS: atom_id res chain seq x y z
N MET A 1 16.96 -16.36 19.92
CA MET A 1 17.46 -16.04 18.57
C MET A 1 16.60 -14.90 18.06
N SER A 2 17.11 -13.68 18.18
CA SER A 2 16.49 -12.43 17.75
C SER A 2 16.52 -12.32 16.23
N ILE A 3 15.62 -11.54 15.62
CA ILE A 3 15.66 -11.27 14.18
C ILE A 3 16.95 -10.55 13.76
N PHE A 4 17.53 -9.77 14.68
CA PHE A 4 18.85 -9.16 14.54
C PHE A 4 19.97 -10.21 14.46
N ASP A 5 19.83 -11.36 15.11
CA ASP A 5 20.81 -12.46 15.05
C ASP A 5 20.76 -13.19 13.69
N VAL A 6 19.62 -13.14 12.98
CA VAL A 6 19.45 -13.71 11.64
C VAL A 6 20.04 -12.77 10.60
N ILE A 7 19.84 -11.45 10.74
CA ILE A 7 20.37 -10.45 9.81
C ILE A 7 21.90 -10.33 9.93
N SER A 8 22.44 -10.34 11.15
CA SER A 8 23.88 -10.16 11.42
C SER A 8 24.76 -11.37 11.09
N ASN A 9 24.20 -12.57 10.91
CA ASN A 9 24.95 -13.80 10.57
C ASN A 9 24.91 -14.18 9.08
N THR A 10 24.36 -13.32 8.22
CA THR A 10 24.41 -13.56 6.77
C THR A 10 25.69 -12.96 6.19
N ASP A 11 26.78 -13.72 6.32
CA ASP A 11 27.96 -13.55 5.47
C ASP A 11 27.51 -13.44 4.01
N GLU A 12 28.17 -12.55 3.26
CA GLU A 12 27.89 -12.08 1.91
C GLU A 12 27.52 -13.17 0.88
N ILE A 13 26.29 -13.68 0.91
CA ILE A 13 25.77 -14.52 -0.17
C ILE A 13 25.08 -13.59 -1.19
N PRO A 14 25.58 -13.51 -2.44
CA PRO A 14 24.93 -12.70 -3.46
C PRO A 14 23.60 -13.34 -3.86
N ILE A 15 22.50 -12.75 -3.37
CA ILE A 15 21.12 -13.14 -3.69
C ILE A 15 20.88 -12.90 -5.19
N ARG A 16 20.96 -13.96 -6.00
CA ARG A 16 20.65 -13.91 -7.43
C ARG A 16 19.14 -14.14 -7.64
N PHE A 17 18.40 -13.07 -7.90
CA PHE A 17 17.09 -13.19 -8.56
C PHE A 17 17.32 -13.78 -9.96
N ARG A 18 16.79 -14.98 -10.21
CA ARG A 18 16.72 -15.53 -11.57
C ARG A 18 15.92 -14.54 -12.43
N ARG A 19 16.59 -13.92 -13.40
CA ARG A 19 15.99 -13.09 -14.46
C ARG A 19 14.86 -13.87 -15.13
N GLY A 20 13.63 -13.57 -14.76
CA GLY A 20 12.42 -13.94 -15.47
C GLY A 20 11.55 -12.70 -15.59
N ALA A 21 11.56 -12.07 -16.78
CA ALA A 21 10.77 -10.91 -17.20
C ALA A 21 10.80 -9.65 -16.30
N ASN A 22 11.35 -8.56 -16.85
CA ASN A 22 11.38 -7.20 -16.29
C ASN A 22 10.02 -6.72 -15.72
N LYS A 23 9.76 -6.98 -14.45
CA LYS A 23 8.81 -6.21 -13.64
C LYS A 23 9.54 -5.79 -12.38
N SER A 24 9.98 -4.56 -12.39
CA SER A 24 10.59 -3.89 -11.26
C SER A 24 9.56 -3.74 -10.13
N ILE A 25 9.86 -4.29 -8.95
CA ILE A 25 9.02 -4.19 -7.77
C ILE A 25 9.45 -2.94 -6.99
N VAL A 26 8.48 -2.07 -6.68
CA VAL A 26 8.66 -0.89 -5.83
C VAL A 26 7.67 -0.96 -4.69
N PHE A 27 8.18 -0.67 -3.49
CA PHE A 27 7.46 -0.73 -2.24
C PHE A 27 7.20 0.68 -1.72
N SER A 28 5.98 0.95 -1.28
CA SER A 28 5.67 1.99 -0.29
C SER A 28 5.51 1.34 1.08
N VAL A 29 5.67 2.12 2.15
CA VAL A 29 5.52 1.67 3.54
C VAL A 29 4.56 2.58 4.30
N THR A 30 3.74 2.04 5.19
CA THR A 30 2.89 2.83 6.09
C THR A 30 2.62 2.10 7.41
N CYS A 31 2.33 2.85 8.47
CA CYS A 31 1.93 2.34 9.80
C CYS A 31 2.90 1.36 10.48
N LEU A 32 4.19 1.41 10.13
CA LEU A 32 5.23 0.57 10.73
C LEU A 32 5.78 1.17 12.03
N GLU A 33 6.12 0.30 12.97
CA GLU A 33 6.91 0.70 14.13
C GLU A 33 8.36 0.99 13.74
N ARG A 34 9.07 1.82 14.53
CA ARG A 34 10.42 2.28 14.20
C ARG A 34 11.39 1.15 13.85
N TYR A 35 11.41 0.08 14.64
CA TYR A 35 12.31 -1.06 14.39
C TYR A 35 11.94 -1.83 13.10
N GLN A 36 10.66 -1.83 12.71
CA GLN A 36 10.20 -2.46 11.47
C GLN A 36 10.65 -1.61 10.27
N SER A 37 10.51 -0.29 10.38
CA SER A 37 11.00 0.66 9.37
C SER A 37 12.50 0.48 9.10
N ASP A 38 13.32 0.35 10.15
CA ASP A 38 14.77 0.13 10.02
C ASP A 38 15.08 -1.15 9.21
N ILE A 39 14.32 -2.23 9.43
CA ILE A 39 14.47 -3.50 8.71
C ILE A 39 14.02 -3.35 7.25
N VAL A 40 12.91 -2.65 7.00
CA VAL A 40 12.45 -2.39 5.63
C VAL A 40 13.46 -1.54 4.87
N ASP A 41 14.03 -0.49 5.48
CA ASP A 41 15.02 0.36 4.83
C ASP A 41 16.29 -0.41 4.46
N GLU A 42 16.78 -1.27 5.36
CA GLU A 42 17.91 -2.15 5.07
C GLU A 42 17.60 -3.10 3.90
N PHE A 43 16.39 -3.66 3.90
CA PHE A 43 15.90 -4.48 2.81
C PHE A 43 15.84 -3.69 1.51
N LEU A 44 15.15 -2.55 1.45
CA LEU A 44 15.01 -1.75 0.23
C LEU A 44 16.35 -1.31 -0.34
N ARG A 45 17.34 -1.03 0.52
CA ARG A 45 18.72 -0.73 0.09
C ARG A 45 19.33 -1.87 -0.72
N LYS A 46 19.10 -3.13 -0.31
CA LYS A 46 19.56 -4.35 -1.04
C LYS A 46 18.83 -4.55 -2.37
N PHE A 47 17.63 -3.99 -2.54
CA PHE A 47 16.76 -4.17 -3.71
C PHE A 47 16.77 -2.99 -4.70
N SER A 48 17.48 -1.91 -4.36
CA SER A 48 17.54 -0.68 -5.16
C SER A 48 18.26 -0.88 -6.51
N SER A 49 17.54 -1.41 -7.50
CA SER A 49 17.91 -1.23 -8.91
C SER A 49 16.78 -0.50 -9.63
N ARG A 50 17.03 0.79 -9.91
CA ARG A 50 16.32 1.76 -10.77
C ARG A 50 14.86 1.44 -11.12
N VAL A 51 13.92 2.14 -10.48
CA VAL A 51 12.49 2.05 -10.81
C VAL A 51 11.73 3.34 -10.49
N THR A 52 10.68 3.60 -11.26
CA THR A 52 9.90 4.84 -11.31
C THR A 52 8.43 4.70 -10.88
N GLN A 53 7.93 3.53 -10.43
CA GLN A 53 6.50 3.37 -10.08
C GLN A 53 6.24 2.29 -9.00
N THR A 54 5.53 2.68 -7.93
CA THR A 54 5.08 1.82 -6.81
C THR A 54 4.16 0.69 -7.26
N THR A 55 4.33 -0.50 -6.68
CA THR A 55 3.54 -1.71 -7.04
C THR A 55 3.01 -2.48 -5.84
N HIS A 56 3.61 -2.28 -4.66
CA HIS A 56 3.27 -2.96 -3.42
C HIS A 56 3.28 -1.94 -2.29
N LEU A 57 2.32 -2.05 -1.36
CA LEU A 57 2.33 -1.36 -0.09
C LEU A 57 2.67 -2.38 1.00
N ILE A 58 3.69 -2.11 1.80
CA ILE A 58 3.99 -2.86 3.02
C ILE A 58 3.40 -2.08 4.20
N THR A 59 2.62 -2.75 5.03
CA THR A 59 2.06 -2.14 6.22
C THR A 59 2.06 -3.09 7.41
N ASN A 60 1.83 -2.56 8.60
CA ASN A 60 1.66 -3.37 9.78
C ASN A 60 0.28 -4.05 9.72
N ASP A 61 0.16 -5.26 10.26
CA ASP A 61 -1.13 -5.89 10.47
C ASP A 61 -1.42 -5.97 11.97
N ASP A 62 -2.56 -5.45 12.40
CA ASP A 62 -2.95 -5.44 13.81
C ASP A 62 -2.96 -6.88 14.32
N LYS A 63 -2.20 -7.14 15.39
CA LYS A 63 -2.19 -8.44 16.09
C LYS A 63 -2.04 -9.68 15.18
N HIS A 64 -1.40 -9.53 14.02
CA HIS A 64 -1.22 -10.61 13.02
C HIS A 64 -2.50 -11.15 12.40
N THR A 65 -3.58 -10.37 12.36
CA THR A 65 -4.87 -10.81 11.82
C THR A 65 -5.11 -10.42 10.36
N LEU A 66 -4.21 -9.63 9.74
CA LEU A 66 -4.28 -9.08 8.37
C LEU A 66 -5.13 -7.81 8.12
N PRO A 67 -5.98 -7.31 9.04
CA PRO A 67 -6.37 -5.91 9.06
C PRO A 67 -5.18 -4.99 9.32
N SER A 68 -5.14 -3.87 8.59
CA SER A 68 -4.14 -2.81 8.74
C SER A 68 -4.75 -1.59 9.45
N PRO A 69 -3.99 -0.79 10.19
CA PRO A 69 -4.44 0.55 10.54
C PRO A 69 -4.90 1.33 9.30
N LEU A 70 -6.00 2.05 9.41
CA LEU A 70 -6.46 2.92 8.33
C LEU A 70 -5.48 4.06 8.09
N SER A 71 -4.95 4.15 6.87
CA SER A 71 -4.05 5.23 6.45
C SER A 71 -4.35 5.70 5.04
N ILE A 72 -3.87 6.90 4.71
CA ILE A 72 -3.97 7.47 3.36
C ILE A 72 -3.27 6.55 2.36
N GLU A 73 -2.06 6.07 2.67
CA GLU A 73 -1.29 5.23 1.75
C GLU A 73 -1.99 3.90 1.47
N LEU A 74 -2.74 3.35 2.45
CA LEU A 74 -3.58 2.17 2.24
C LEU A 74 -4.70 2.45 1.25
N ILE A 75 -5.41 3.57 1.39
CA ILE A 75 -6.48 3.98 0.47
C ILE A 75 -5.92 4.18 -0.94
N GLU A 76 -4.81 4.91 -1.07
CA GLU A 76 -4.12 5.12 -2.35
C GLU A 76 -3.67 3.81 -3.00
N ALA A 77 -3.12 2.89 -2.22
CA ALA A 77 -2.69 1.59 -2.71
C ALA A 77 -3.87 0.76 -3.23
N ILE A 78 -5.00 0.77 -2.53
CA ILE A 78 -6.23 0.09 -2.95
C ILE A 78 -6.75 0.71 -4.26
N ALA A 79 -6.82 2.04 -4.35
CA ALA A 79 -7.27 2.78 -5.52
C ALA A 79 -6.40 2.51 -6.75
N ASN A 80 -5.09 2.39 -6.57
CA ASN A 80 -4.15 2.06 -7.65
C ASN A 80 -4.04 0.55 -7.94
N HIS A 81 -4.85 -0.30 -7.29
CA HIS A 81 -4.81 -1.76 -7.43
C HIS A 81 -3.43 -2.36 -7.06
N TYR A 82 -2.73 -1.75 -6.11
CA TYR A 82 -1.46 -2.26 -5.60
C TYR A 82 -1.68 -3.47 -4.71
N PHE A 83 -0.63 -4.28 -4.58
CA PHE A 83 -0.63 -5.39 -3.65
C PHE A 83 -0.33 -4.87 -2.25
N CYS A 84 -1.30 -4.90 -1.35
CA CYS A 84 -1.14 -4.50 0.05
C CYS A 84 -0.75 -5.73 0.87
N VAL A 85 0.43 -5.73 1.51
CA VAL A 85 0.97 -6.87 2.26
C VAL A 85 1.37 -6.49 3.68
N SER A 86 1.17 -7.42 4.61
CA SER A 86 1.72 -7.31 5.96
C SER A 86 3.26 -7.34 5.93
N TYR A 87 3.89 -6.55 6.81
CA TYR A 87 5.31 -6.60 7.13
C TYR A 87 5.82 -8.02 7.44
N ARG A 88 4.96 -8.93 7.92
CA ARG A 88 5.31 -10.35 8.12
C ARG A 88 5.78 -11.04 6.85
N TRP A 89 5.28 -10.64 5.68
CA TRP A 89 5.77 -11.16 4.41
C TRP A 89 7.26 -10.89 4.21
N LEU A 90 7.71 -9.68 4.60
CA LEU A 90 9.11 -9.32 4.54
C LEU A 90 9.94 -10.14 5.54
N ILE A 91 9.41 -10.37 6.75
CA ILE A 91 10.07 -11.21 7.75
C ILE A 91 10.28 -12.63 7.24
N ASP A 92 9.25 -13.23 6.65
CA ASP A 92 9.34 -14.57 6.11
C ASP A 92 10.27 -14.62 4.89
N TYR A 93 10.26 -13.58 4.05
CA TYR A 93 11.24 -13.44 2.98
C TYR A 93 12.68 -13.48 3.53
N ILE A 94 12.99 -12.65 4.53
CA ILE A 94 14.34 -12.56 5.13
C ILE A 94 14.72 -13.88 5.78
N LYS A 95 13.80 -14.48 6.54
CA LYS A 95 14.04 -15.71 7.29
C LYS A 95 14.33 -16.91 6.39
N TYR A 96 13.63 -17.03 5.27
CA TYR A 96 13.76 -18.18 4.35
C TYR A 96 14.65 -17.89 3.14
N ASP A 97 15.20 -16.67 3.03
CA ASP A 97 15.99 -16.17 1.90
C ASP A 97 15.38 -16.53 0.52
N ARG A 98 14.07 -16.37 0.40
CA ARG A 98 13.33 -16.67 -0.83
C ARG A 98 12.04 -15.90 -0.93
N ILE A 99 11.57 -15.70 -2.15
CA ILE A 99 10.24 -15.15 -2.41
C ILE A 99 9.20 -16.15 -1.85
N VAL A 100 8.46 -15.72 -0.83
CA VAL A 100 7.31 -16.43 -0.28
C VAL A 100 6.05 -15.90 -0.95
N ASP A 101 5.03 -16.76 -1.10
CA ASP A 101 3.75 -16.34 -1.67
C ASP A 101 3.15 -15.19 -0.86
N LYS A 102 2.91 -14.07 -1.55
CA LYS A 102 2.38 -12.84 -0.96
C LYS A 102 0.88 -12.93 -0.65
N GLY A 103 0.15 -13.86 -1.28
CA GLY A 103 -1.29 -14.04 -1.03
C GLY A 103 -1.61 -14.41 0.41
N ALA A 104 -0.74 -15.16 1.07
CA ALA A 104 -0.89 -15.52 2.49
C ALA A 104 -0.70 -14.34 3.47
N PHE A 105 -0.21 -13.21 2.97
CA PHE A 105 0.05 -11.99 3.76
C PHE A 105 -0.69 -10.77 3.21
N GLU A 106 -1.61 -10.98 2.26
CA GLU A 106 -2.38 -9.90 1.67
C GLU A 106 -3.31 -9.29 2.73
N ILE A 107 -3.28 -7.96 2.86
CA ILE A 107 -4.14 -7.23 3.78
C ILE A 107 -5.59 -7.44 3.37
N GLU A 108 -6.45 -7.75 4.34
CA GLU A 108 -7.85 -8.07 4.06
C GLU A 108 -8.78 -6.85 4.19
N GLY A 109 -8.36 -5.83 4.93
CA GLY A 109 -9.10 -4.61 5.17
C GLY A 109 -8.35 -3.67 6.12
N ASP A 110 -8.99 -2.59 6.52
CA ASP A 110 -8.52 -1.77 7.63
C ASP A 110 -9.08 -2.26 8.98
N ASP A 111 -8.58 -1.71 10.09
CA ASP A 111 -8.93 -2.07 11.46
C ASP A 111 -10.17 -1.32 12.02
N THR A 112 -10.81 -0.46 11.21
CA THR A 112 -12.00 0.29 11.62
C THR A 112 -13.30 -0.46 11.35
N ASP A 113 -13.31 -1.37 10.37
CA ASP A 113 -14.46 -2.23 10.08
C ASP A 113 -14.37 -3.56 10.83
N TYR A 114 -15.42 -3.91 11.58
CA TYR A 114 -15.52 -5.19 12.28
C TYR A 114 -15.65 -6.39 11.32
N GLN A 115 -15.93 -6.14 10.04
CA GLN A 115 -16.01 -7.17 9.01
C GLN A 115 -14.97 -6.91 7.92
N SER A 116 -13.91 -7.72 7.92
CA SER A 116 -12.93 -7.76 6.82
C SER A 116 -13.65 -8.04 5.49
N GLN A 117 -13.66 -7.05 4.59
CA GLN A 117 -14.39 -7.14 3.31
C GLN A 117 -13.53 -7.54 2.12
N GLY A 118 -12.24 -7.83 2.31
CA GLY A 118 -11.31 -8.18 1.23
C GLY A 118 -11.10 -7.04 0.23
N GLY A 119 -11.19 -5.79 0.67
CA GLY A 119 -11.11 -4.59 -0.19
C GLY A 119 -9.87 -4.55 -1.08
N PRO A 120 -8.65 -4.69 -0.52
CA PRO A 120 -7.41 -4.71 -1.30
C PRO A 120 -7.37 -5.83 -2.34
N LYS A 121 -7.77 -7.05 -1.96
CA LYS A 121 -7.80 -8.20 -2.87
C LYS A 121 -8.83 -8.01 -3.98
N ARG A 122 -10.00 -7.46 -3.66
CA ARG A 122 -11.06 -7.16 -4.62
C ARG A 122 -10.59 -6.12 -5.62
N SER A 123 -10.00 -5.00 -5.18
CA SER A 123 -9.50 -3.98 -6.11
C SER A 123 -8.49 -4.59 -7.08
N ARG A 124 -7.55 -5.42 -6.62
CA ARG A 124 -6.60 -6.11 -7.51
C ARG A 124 -7.21 -7.10 -8.50
N SER A 125 -8.38 -7.65 -8.18
CA SER A 125 -9.01 -8.71 -8.95
C SER A 125 -10.01 -8.20 -9.98
N ILE A 126 -10.44 -6.94 -9.89
CA ILE A 126 -11.27 -6.32 -10.94
C ILE A 126 -10.39 -6.01 -12.16
N ASP A 127 -10.97 -6.10 -13.36
CA ASP A 127 -10.29 -5.62 -14.56
C ASP A 127 -9.96 -4.14 -14.37
N LYS A 128 -8.72 -3.73 -14.68
CA LYS A 128 -8.28 -2.33 -14.60
C LYS A 128 -9.12 -1.38 -15.46
N ARG A 129 -9.92 -1.92 -16.39
CA ARG A 129 -10.90 -1.16 -17.17
C ARG A 129 -12.15 -0.79 -16.38
N HIS A 130 -12.40 -1.43 -15.24
CA HIS A 130 -13.50 -1.10 -14.35
C HIS A 130 -13.00 -0.12 -13.30
N SER A 131 -13.30 1.15 -13.52
CA SER A 131 -12.98 2.18 -12.55
C SER A 131 -14.08 2.35 -11.51
N PHE A 132 -13.69 2.65 -10.27
CA PHE A 132 -14.63 2.74 -9.15
C PHE A 132 -15.63 3.88 -9.31
N PHE A 133 -15.22 4.98 -9.93
CA PHE A 133 -16.02 6.18 -10.08
C PHE A 133 -16.27 6.57 -11.54
N GLU A 134 -16.22 5.59 -12.45
CA GLU A 134 -16.50 5.82 -13.86
C GLU A 134 -17.87 6.48 -14.04
N ASN A 135 -17.89 7.62 -14.73
CA ASN A 135 -19.09 8.45 -14.97
C ASN A 135 -19.75 9.04 -13.71
N ILE A 136 -19.01 9.14 -12.59
CA ILE A 136 -19.48 9.80 -11.36
C ILE A 136 -18.85 11.20 -11.25
N TYR A 137 -19.67 12.18 -10.85
CA TYR A 137 -19.27 13.55 -10.63
C TYR A 137 -19.29 13.90 -9.13
N PHE A 138 -18.20 14.47 -8.63
CA PHE A 138 -18.01 14.84 -7.24
C PHE A 138 -17.96 16.35 -7.07
N MET A 139 -18.64 16.85 -6.06
CA MET A 139 -18.48 18.20 -5.56
C MET A 139 -17.90 18.11 -4.16
N ILE A 140 -16.65 18.56 -3.99
CA ILE A 140 -15.98 18.56 -2.69
C ILE A 140 -16.34 19.85 -1.98
N LYS A 141 -16.96 19.75 -0.81
CA LYS A 141 -17.15 20.87 0.12
C LYS A 141 -16.11 20.73 1.21
N CYS A 142 -15.34 21.79 1.48
CA CYS A 142 -14.26 21.77 2.47
C CYS A 142 -14.71 21.11 3.77
N THR A 143 -14.00 20.06 4.17
CA THR A 143 -14.24 19.33 5.42
C THR A 143 -13.19 19.75 6.44
N GLU A 144 -13.56 20.60 7.39
CA GLU A 144 -12.66 21.04 8.46
C GLU A 144 -12.47 19.96 9.56
N ASN A 145 -13.20 18.83 9.48
CA ASN A 145 -13.12 17.72 10.42
C ASN A 145 -13.22 16.37 9.69
N ASN A 146 -12.09 15.66 9.52
CA ASN A 146 -12.06 14.30 8.95
C ASN A 146 -11.22 13.37 9.84
N ASP A 147 -11.69 12.13 10.02
CA ASP A 147 -11.03 11.08 10.84
C ASP A 147 -9.64 10.68 10.30
N ILE A 148 -9.35 10.99 9.03
CA ILE A 148 -8.13 10.55 8.31
C ILE A 148 -7.13 11.73 8.12
N ASN A 149 -7.44 12.93 8.64
CA ASN A 149 -6.61 14.14 8.45
C ASN A 149 -6.17 14.33 6.97
N MET A 150 -7.11 14.15 6.04
CA MET A 150 -6.89 14.19 4.60
C MET A 150 -7.15 15.60 4.05
N THR A 151 -6.25 16.12 3.21
CA THR A 151 -6.44 17.41 2.52
C THR A 151 -7.40 17.27 1.33
N ASN A 152 -8.02 18.38 0.92
CA ASN A 152 -8.87 18.39 -0.27
C ASN A 152 -8.09 18.01 -1.55
N ASP A 153 -6.82 18.37 -1.66
CA ASP A 153 -6.00 18.03 -2.84
C ASP A 153 -5.80 16.52 -2.94
N LEU A 154 -5.46 15.88 -1.82
CA LEU A 154 -5.31 14.44 -1.74
C LEU A 154 -6.62 13.70 -2.03
N LEU A 155 -7.74 14.22 -1.52
CA LEU A 155 -9.06 13.66 -1.83
C LEU A 155 -9.38 13.78 -3.33
N GLN A 156 -9.02 14.90 -3.97
CA GLN A 156 -9.17 15.09 -5.41
C GLN A 156 -8.33 14.10 -6.20
N ASP A 157 -7.08 13.87 -5.78
CA ASP A 157 -6.20 12.89 -6.40
C ASP A 157 -6.79 11.47 -6.31
N LEU A 158 -7.31 11.07 -5.16
CA LEU A 158 -7.97 9.77 -4.97
C LEU A 158 -9.21 9.59 -5.84
N ILE A 159 -10.07 10.62 -5.92
CA ILE A 159 -11.24 10.62 -6.81
C ILE A 159 -10.78 10.45 -8.27
N THR A 160 -9.71 11.16 -8.66
CA THR A 160 -9.17 11.12 -10.01
C THR A 160 -8.55 9.76 -10.34
N ILE A 161 -7.84 9.12 -9.39
CA ILE A 161 -7.32 7.75 -9.54
C ILE A 161 -8.45 6.76 -9.80
N GLY A 162 -9.63 6.96 -9.20
CA GLY A 162 -10.83 6.17 -9.45
C GLY A 162 -11.64 6.58 -10.69
N ASP A 163 -11.08 7.37 -11.62
CA ASP A 163 -11.73 7.98 -12.80
C ASP A 163 -12.99 8.81 -12.51
N GLY A 164 -13.10 9.34 -11.28
CA GLY A 164 -14.14 10.29 -10.90
C GLY A 164 -13.86 11.67 -11.48
N ARG A 165 -14.92 12.45 -11.71
CA ARG A 165 -14.83 13.82 -12.23
C ARG A 165 -15.18 14.82 -11.15
N ILE A 166 -14.31 15.79 -10.90
CA ILE A 166 -14.59 16.86 -9.94
C ILE A 166 -15.30 18.01 -10.67
N ILE A 167 -16.41 18.47 -10.10
CA ILE A 167 -17.11 19.68 -10.52
C ILE A 167 -16.85 20.79 -9.50
N THR A 168 -16.41 21.94 -10.01
CA THR A 168 -16.32 23.15 -9.22
C THR A 168 -17.60 23.95 -9.39
N CYS A 169 -18.30 24.22 -8.29
CA CYS A 169 -19.34 25.23 -8.30
C CYS A 169 -18.66 26.59 -8.29
N VAL A 170 -18.63 27.27 -9.45
CA VAL A 170 -18.44 28.72 -9.46
C VAL A 170 -19.77 29.29 -8.95
N THR A 171 -19.85 29.64 -7.67
CA THR A 171 -20.86 30.60 -7.26
C THR A 171 -20.47 31.91 -7.92
N GLU A 172 -21.02 32.18 -9.10
CA GLU A 172 -21.06 33.55 -9.62
C GLU A 172 -21.71 34.39 -8.53
N GLY A 173 -20.92 35.27 -7.93
CA GLY A 173 -21.39 36.22 -6.94
C GLY A 173 -22.44 37.09 -7.62
N VAL A 174 -23.71 36.85 -7.29
CA VAL A 174 -24.78 37.81 -7.54
C VAL A 174 -24.50 38.96 -6.58
N TYR A 175 -23.80 39.98 -7.09
CA TYR A 175 -23.66 41.29 -6.47
C TYR A 175 -24.98 42.05 -6.49
#